data_AF-A0A830EA96-F1
#
_entry.id   AF-A0A830EA96-F1
#
_cell.length_a   1.000
_cell.length_b   1.000
_cell.length_c   1.000
_cell.angle_alpha   90.00
_cell.angle_beta   90.00
_cell.angle_gamma   90.00
#
_symmetry.space_group_name_H-M   'P 1'
#
loop_
_entity.id
_entity.type
_entity.pdbx_description
1 polymer ?
#
loop_
_entity_poly.entity_id
_entity_poly.type
_entity_poly.pdbx_seq_one_letter_code
_entity_poly.pdbx_strand_id
1 'polypeptide(L)'
;MEPTLSVIGSALNWVSGIISSAIQLLYSIINYILSRPDNYIPFLWPIINFLNHVPIINIIVHFIFWRPIFDLLFVPGLVSVLIALIFIIWFERKLTAKVQWRIGPLEVSRPIGGLIQPFADLFRYMFQEFVVPLQADRNYFIHAPAIVFILSTLPVFFIPIGPQTGGIYGVYTGYDVLIALALITLFNVGIILIGWASNDRFTYIGTVREALLYTGYEAVLILSVVAILLIYGTADPFKIVNWQVMHLPGIIVNPLAFLGFLIATLMATSRFPFEIPEADTEIVLGPYTEYSGIVYGLVMTMSYEKLYVMSLLMVLLFLNGWAGPPIPYFGALSYAIWFGIKTYIVMMIMVFTRSVYGRYRPDQALKMSWTSLLGLVTAALILSLIIKLL
;
A
#
# COMPACT_ATOMS: atom_id res chain seq x y z
N MET A 1 -38.29 9.77 -47.68
CA MET A 1 -36.88 10.12 -47.39
C MET A 1 -36.75 11.26 -46.38
N GLU A 2 -37.79 12.08 -46.13
CA GLU A 2 -37.73 13.19 -45.16
C GLU A 2 -37.71 12.81 -43.66
N PRO A 3 -38.43 11.79 -43.15
CA PRO A 3 -38.44 11.50 -41.71
C PRO A 3 -37.14 10.86 -41.21
N THR A 4 -36.36 10.23 -42.08
CA THR A 4 -35.05 9.66 -41.72
C THR A 4 -33.98 10.75 -41.61
N LEU A 5 -34.05 11.80 -42.42
CA LEU A 5 -33.10 12.93 -42.38
C LEU A 5 -33.31 13.81 -41.14
N SER A 6 -34.54 14.01 -40.68
CA SER A 6 -34.82 14.77 -39.46
C SER A 6 -34.34 14.05 -38.19
N VAL A 7 -34.50 12.73 -38.12
CA VAL A 7 -33.99 11.89 -37.02
C VAL A 7 -32.46 11.91 -36.99
N ILE A 8 -31.79 11.79 -38.14
CA ILE A 8 -30.33 11.90 -38.24
C ILE A 8 -29.84 13.29 -37.82
N GLY A 9 -30.55 14.36 -38.23
CA GLY A 9 -30.24 15.73 -37.80
C GLY A 9 -30.38 15.94 -36.29
N SER A 10 -31.44 15.40 -35.68
CA SER A 10 -31.61 15.46 -34.22
C SER A 10 -30.52 14.67 -33.46
N ALA A 11 -30.12 13.51 -33.98
CA ALA A 11 -29.05 12.71 -33.39
C ALA A 11 -27.68 13.41 -33.49
N LEU A 12 -27.38 14.05 -34.62
CA LEU A 12 -26.16 14.84 -34.80
C LEU A 12 -26.11 16.05 -33.86
N ASN A 13 -27.24 16.74 -33.65
CA ASN A 13 -27.33 17.84 -32.68
C ASN A 13 -27.19 17.37 -31.22
N TRP A 14 -27.67 16.16 -30.91
CA TRP A 14 -27.48 15.54 -29.60
C TRP A 14 -26.02 15.18 -29.36
N VAL A 15 -25.36 14.57 -30.34
CA VAL A 15 -23.93 14.22 -30.29
C VAL A 15 -23.06 15.49 -30.21
N SER A 16 -23.36 16.53 -30.99
CA SER A 16 -22.64 17.80 -30.91
C SER A 16 -22.85 18.52 -29.58
N GLY A 17 -24.07 18.43 -29.00
CA GLY A 17 -24.38 18.88 -27.65
C GLY A 17 -23.54 18.18 -26.58
N ILE A 18 -23.47 16.85 -26.62
CA ILE A 18 -22.63 16.05 -25.71
C ILE A 18 -21.16 16.43 -25.86
N ILE A 19 -20.65 16.51 -27.10
CA ILE A 19 -19.26 16.89 -27.35
C ILE A 19 -18.97 18.31 -26.84
N SER A 20 -19.86 19.27 -27.08
CA SER A 20 -19.68 20.65 -26.60
C SER A 20 -19.68 20.74 -25.07
N SER A 21 -20.57 20.01 -24.40
CA SER A 21 -20.61 19.95 -22.94
C SER A 21 -19.39 19.24 -22.34
N ALA A 22 -18.90 18.18 -22.98
CA ALA A 22 -17.68 17.49 -22.59
C ALA A 22 -16.46 18.40 -22.75
N ILE A 23 -16.37 19.16 -23.85
CA ILE A 23 -15.31 20.15 -24.08
C ILE A 23 -15.40 21.27 -23.04
N GLN A 24 -16.59 21.77 -22.73
CA GLN A 24 -16.78 22.82 -21.74
C GLN A 24 -16.43 22.35 -20.33
N LEU A 25 -16.77 21.10 -19.99
CA LEU A 25 -16.34 20.45 -18.75
C LEU A 25 -14.82 20.29 -18.71
N LEU A 26 -14.20 19.82 -19.79
CA LEU A 26 -12.74 19.72 -19.91
C LEU A 26 -12.07 21.09 -19.75
N TYR A 27 -12.62 22.13 -20.39
CA TYR A 27 -12.13 23.50 -20.31
C TYR A 27 -12.29 24.08 -18.91
N SER A 28 -13.40 23.78 -18.23
CA SER A 28 -13.61 24.20 -16.84
C SER A 28 -12.64 23.51 -15.88
N ILE A 29 -12.36 22.22 -16.10
CA ILE A 29 -11.35 21.46 -15.34
C ILE A 29 -9.95 22.03 -15.60
N ILE A 30 -9.59 22.26 -16.86
CA ILE A 30 -8.28 22.82 -17.22
C ILE A 30 -8.09 24.22 -16.60
N ASN A 31 -9.09 25.10 -16.70
CA ASN A 31 -9.02 26.43 -16.09
C ASN A 31 -8.98 26.36 -14.56
N TYR A 32 -9.72 25.43 -13.96
CA TYR A 32 -9.67 25.18 -12.51
C TYR A 32 -8.26 24.76 -12.08
N ILE A 33 -7.62 23.84 -12.82
CA ILE A 33 -6.25 23.37 -12.56
C ILE A 33 -5.22 24.49 -12.75
N LEU A 34 -5.36 25.31 -13.78
CA LEU A 34 -4.44 26.44 -14.06
C LEU A 34 -4.60 27.60 -13.06
N SER A 35 -5.74 27.72 -12.39
CA SER A 35 -6.05 28.85 -11.49
C SER A 35 -5.48 28.75 -10.08
N ARG A 36 -5.00 27.57 -9.63
CA ARG A 36 -4.35 27.39 -8.32
C ARG A 36 -2.82 27.31 -8.45
N PRO A 37 -2.06 28.32 -8.01
CA PRO A 37 -0.60 28.34 -8.08
C PRO A 37 0.02 27.60 -6.89
N ASP A 38 -0.48 26.42 -6.55
CA ASP A 38 -0.03 25.67 -5.37
C ASP A 38 1.23 24.80 -5.65
N ASN A 39 1.86 24.97 -6.81
CA ASN A 39 2.95 24.12 -7.32
C ASN A 39 4.37 24.60 -6.91
N TYR A 40 4.49 25.40 -5.85
CA TYR A 40 5.82 25.85 -5.39
C TYR A 40 6.51 24.78 -4.54
N ILE A 41 7.27 23.90 -5.22
CA ILE A 41 8.25 23.01 -4.58
C ILE A 41 9.63 23.65 -4.78
N PRO A 42 10.29 24.19 -3.74
CA PRO A 42 11.52 24.98 -3.87
C PRO A 42 12.63 24.30 -4.70
N PHE A 43 12.78 22.98 -4.55
CA PHE A 43 13.78 22.19 -5.25
C PHE A 43 13.47 21.97 -6.75
N LEU A 44 12.20 21.78 -7.10
CA LEU A 44 11.78 21.55 -8.47
C LEU A 44 11.46 22.84 -9.21
N TRP A 45 11.38 23.98 -8.51
CA TRP A 45 11.02 25.27 -9.09
C TRP A 45 11.85 25.68 -10.32
N PRO A 46 13.19 25.46 -10.38
CA PRO A 46 13.95 25.76 -11.59
C PRO A 46 13.51 24.94 -12.80
N ILE A 47 13.15 23.67 -12.58
CA ILE A 47 12.70 22.74 -13.61
C ILE A 47 11.25 23.05 -14.00
N ILE A 48 10.37 23.26 -13.02
CA ILE A 48 8.96 23.62 -13.23
C ILE A 48 8.87 24.94 -14.00
N ASN A 49 9.68 25.93 -13.64
CA ASN A 49 9.73 27.21 -14.35
C ASN A 49 10.19 27.03 -15.80
N PHE A 50 11.25 26.25 -16.05
CA PHE A 50 11.69 25.92 -17.40
C PHE A 50 10.59 25.22 -18.23
N LEU A 51 9.93 24.22 -17.66
CA LEU A 51 8.89 23.44 -18.36
C LEU A 51 7.61 24.26 -18.62
N ASN A 52 7.29 25.22 -17.76
CA ASN A 52 6.13 26.11 -17.93
C ASN A 52 6.24 27.06 -19.14
N HIS A 53 7.45 27.30 -19.66
CA HIS A 53 7.65 28.13 -20.85
C HIS A 53 7.25 27.43 -22.16
N VAL A 54 7.02 26.11 -22.13
CA VAL A 54 6.62 25.33 -23.32
C VAL A 54 5.10 25.12 -23.31
N PRO A 55 4.31 25.67 -24.27
CA PRO A 55 2.85 25.75 -24.17
C PRO A 55 2.12 24.40 -23.99
N ILE A 56 2.58 23.35 -24.68
CA ILE A 56 1.98 22.01 -24.61
C ILE A 56 2.36 21.30 -23.29
N ILE A 57 3.60 21.52 -22.84
CA ILE A 57 4.13 20.94 -21.61
C ILE A 57 3.54 21.64 -20.39
N ASN A 58 3.21 22.92 -20.49
CA ASN A 58 2.63 23.72 -19.40
C ASN A 58 1.33 23.09 -18.86
N ILE A 59 0.44 22.59 -19.74
CA ILE A 59 -0.80 21.91 -19.33
C ILE A 59 -0.49 20.59 -18.63
N ILE A 60 0.45 19.80 -19.16
CA ILE A 60 0.86 18.50 -18.59
C ILE A 60 1.54 18.71 -17.23
N VAL A 61 2.38 19.73 -17.10
CA VAL A 61 3.05 20.11 -15.85
C VAL A 61 2.03 20.57 -14.83
N HIS A 62 1.10 21.46 -15.17
CA HIS A 62 0.07 21.87 -14.22
C HIS A 62 -0.86 20.71 -13.84
N PHE A 63 -1.13 19.76 -14.74
CA PHE A 63 -1.92 18.57 -14.45
C PHE A 63 -1.18 17.58 -13.53
N ILE A 64 0.09 17.25 -13.83
CA ILE A 64 0.90 16.31 -13.04
C ILE A 64 1.27 16.89 -11.68
N PHE A 65 1.59 18.18 -11.61
CA PHE A 65 1.95 18.87 -10.38
C PHE A 65 0.74 19.45 -9.63
N TRP A 66 -0.49 19.27 -10.14
CA TRP A 66 -1.68 19.64 -9.38
C TRP A 66 -1.66 18.88 -8.06
N ARG A 67 -1.65 19.61 -6.92
CA ARG A 67 -1.41 19.02 -5.60
C ARG A 67 -2.16 17.70 -5.35
N PRO A 68 -3.49 17.58 -5.59
CA PRO A 68 -4.20 16.32 -5.35
C PRO A 68 -3.70 15.14 -6.20
N ILE A 69 -3.31 15.38 -7.47
CA ILE A 69 -2.76 14.36 -8.36
C ILE A 69 -1.30 14.06 -8.02
N PHE A 70 -0.51 15.07 -7.69
CA PHE A 70 0.87 14.91 -7.28
C PHE A 70 0.98 14.13 -5.97
N ASP A 71 0.15 14.48 -4.99
CA ASP A 71 0.02 13.80 -3.69
C ASP A 71 -0.44 12.35 -3.90
N LEU A 72 -1.37 12.12 -4.83
CA LEU A 72 -1.84 10.79 -5.23
C LEU A 72 -0.80 9.94 -5.96
N LEU A 73 0.05 10.53 -6.80
CA LEU A 73 1.00 9.77 -7.62
C LEU A 73 2.34 9.59 -6.92
N PHE A 74 2.87 10.61 -6.25
CA PHE A 74 4.27 10.64 -5.84
C PHE A 74 4.51 10.31 -4.36
N VAL A 75 3.62 10.68 -3.42
CA VAL A 75 3.90 10.55 -1.97
C VAL A 75 2.57 10.46 -1.19
N PRO A 76 2.10 9.34 -0.60
CA PRO A 76 2.59 7.95 -0.60
C PRO A 76 2.05 7.10 -1.75
N GLY A 77 1.63 7.76 -2.83
CA GLY A 77 1.02 7.22 -4.04
C GLY A 77 1.68 6.04 -4.78
N LEU A 78 1.10 5.73 -5.94
CA LEU A 78 1.52 4.59 -6.78
C LEU A 78 3.02 4.57 -7.11
N VAL A 79 3.64 5.73 -7.32
CA VAL A 79 5.08 5.82 -7.64
C VAL A 79 5.92 5.46 -6.42
N SER A 80 5.58 5.95 -5.23
CA SER A 80 6.31 5.57 -4.01
C SER A 80 6.11 4.11 -3.64
N VAL A 81 4.93 3.54 -3.89
CA VAL A 81 4.70 2.10 -3.77
C VAL A 81 5.65 1.35 -4.70
N LEU A 82 5.69 1.69 -5.99
CA LEU A 82 6.58 1.02 -6.96
C LEU A 82 8.07 1.13 -6.58
N ILE A 83 8.53 2.32 -6.18
CA ILE A 83 9.91 2.51 -5.71
C ILE A 83 10.17 1.66 -4.46
N ALA A 84 9.20 1.63 -3.53
CA ALA A 84 9.34 0.85 -2.31
C ALA A 84 9.40 -0.65 -2.58
N LEU A 85 8.57 -1.15 -3.50
CA LEU A 85 8.55 -2.54 -3.94
C LEU A 85 9.88 -2.95 -4.59
N ILE A 86 10.39 -2.13 -5.53
CA ILE A 86 11.69 -2.38 -6.18
C ILE A 86 12.80 -2.44 -5.13
N PHE A 87 12.83 -1.49 -4.20
CA PHE A 87 13.84 -1.46 -3.16
C PHE A 87 13.73 -2.66 -2.22
N ILE A 88 12.53 -2.96 -1.68
CA ILE A 88 12.37 -3.98 -0.65
C ILE A 88 12.61 -5.40 -1.18
N ILE A 89 12.17 -5.70 -2.41
CA ILE A 89 12.40 -7.02 -3.03
C ILE A 89 13.90 -7.23 -3.29
N TRP A 90 14.61 -6.19 -3.76
CA TRP A 90 16.05 -6.24 -3.91
C TRP A 90 16.75 -6.42 -2.55
N PHE A 91 16.32 -5.64 -1.55
CA PHE A 91 16.88 -5.66 -0.20
C PHE A 91 16.72 -7.04 0.45
N GLU A 92 15.53 -7.64 0.35
CA GLU A 92 15.24 -8.99 0.85
C GLU A 92 16.22 -10.02 0.30
N ARG A 93 16.38 -10.04 -1.02
CA ARG A 93 17.26 -11.00 -1.72
C ARG A 93 18.72 -10.79 -1.31
N LYS A 94 19.17 -9.54 -1.18
CA LYS A 94 20.54 -9.22 -0.75
C LYS A 94 20.80 -9.57 0.70
N LEU A 95 19.86 -9.26 1.58
CA LEU A 95 19.98 -9.51 3.01
C LEU A 95 20.00 -11.01 3.29
N THR A 96 19.06 -11.75 2.71
CA THR A 96 18.97 -13.21 2.84
C THR A 96 20.24 -13.88 2.33
N ALA A 97 20.77 -13.43 1.19
CA ALA A 97 22.02 -13.94 0.66
C ALA A 97 23.20 -13.68 1.61
N LYS A 98 23.32 -12.48 2.18
CA LYS A 98 24.37 -12.14 3.15
C LYS A 98 24.31 -13.01 4.41
N VAL A 99 23.12 -13.23 4.97
CA VAL A 99 22.95 -14.11 6.15
C VAL A 99 23.34 -15.55 5.82
N GLN A 100 23.02 -16.01 4.60
CA GLN A 100 23.37 -17.34 4.09
C GLN A 100 24.80 -17.46 3.55
N TRP A 101 25.66 -16.46 3.76
CA TRP A 101 27.04 -16.45 3.25
C TRP A 101 27.16 -16.66 1.73
N ARG A 102 26.19 -16.17 0.95
CA ARG A 102 26.22 -16.17 -0.52
C ARG A 102 26.01 -14.76 -1.07
N ILE A 103 26.31 -14.59 -2.35
CA ILE A 103 26.16 -13.32 -3.03
C ILE A 103 24.75 -13.24 -3.63
N GLY A 104 23.96 -12.25 -3.21
CA GLY A 104 22.64 -11.98 -3.81
C GLY A 104 22.75 -11.33 -5.19
N PRO A 105 21.64 -11.04 -5.88
CA PRO A 105 21.64 -10.64 -7.29
C PRO A 105 22.67 -9.56 -7.65
N LEU A 106 23.56 -9.81 -8.61
CA LEU A 106 24.61 -8.87 -9.06
C LEU A 106 24.66 -8.65 -10.57
N GLU A 107 24.19 -9.61 -11.37
CA GLU A 107 24.54 -9.65 -12.80
C GLU A 107 23.91 -8.54 -13.65
N VAL A 108 22.64 -8.20 -13.41
CA VAL A 108 21.94 -7.16 -14.21
C VAL A 108 22.58 -5.78 -14.03
N SER A 109 23.08 -5.47 -12.84
CA SER A 109 23.71 -4.17 -12.55
C SER A 109 24.84 -4.32 -11.54
N ARG A 110 25.98 -4.84 -12.00
CA ARG A 110 27.19 -4.99 -11.17
C ARG A 110 27.60 -3.68 -10.44
N PRO A 111 27.57 -2.48 -11.07
CA PRO A 111 28.00 -1.25 -10.41
C PRO A 111 27.12 -0.80 -9.23
N ILE A 112 25.81 -1.08 -9.28
CA ILE A 112 24.83 -0.66 -8.25
C ILE A 112 24.46 -1.86 -7.36
N GLY A 113 25.24 -2.95 -7.41
CA GLY A 113 25.00 -4.14 -6.62
C GLY A 113 23.67 -4.84 -6.93
N GLY A 114 23.15 -4.75 -8.16
CA GLY A 114 21.95 -5.47 -8.59
C GLY A 114 20.62 -4.78 -8.31
N LEU A 115 20.61 -3.49 -7.94
CA LEU A 115 19.38 -2.75 -7.59
C LEU A 115 18.30 -2.78 -8.69
N ILE A 116 18.72 -2.85 -9.96
CA ILE A 116 17.81 -2.85 -11.12
C ILE A 116 17.17 -4.24 -11.35
N GLN A 117 17.57 -5.28 -10.60
CA GLN A 117 17.05 -6.64 -10.80
C GLN A 117 15.51 -6.74 -10.72
N PRO A 118 14.82 -6.18 -9.70
CA PRO A 118 13.35 -6.30 -9.64
C PRO A 118 12.65 -5.59 -10.80
N PHE A 119 13.27 -4.55 -11.36
CA PHE A 119 12.79 -3.88 -12.56
C PHE A 119 12.96 -4.74 -13.81
N ALA A 120 14.07 -5.48 -13.93
CA ALA A 120 14.24 -6.48 -14.98
C ALA A 120 13.25 -7.65 -14.83
N ASP A 121 12.95 -8.07 -13.60
CA ASP A 121 11.93 -9.09 -13.33
C ASP A 121 10.54 -8.60 -13.77
N LEU A 122 10.19 -7.34 -13.47
CA LEU A 122 8.95 -6.71 -13.94
C LEU A 122 8.85 -6.72 -15.47
N PHE A 123 9.91 -6.30 -16.16
CA PHE A 123 9.95 -6.35 -17.62
C PHE A 123 9.78 -7.76 -18.15
N ARG A 124 10.44 -8.75 -17.53
CA ARG A 124 10.27 -10.16 -17.91
C ARG A 124 8.81 -10.59 -17.80
N TYR A 125 8.12 -10.27 -16.70
CA TYR A 125 6.71 -10.61 -16.51
C TYR A 125 5.79 -9.94 -17.54
N MET A 126 6.10 -8.72 -18.00
CA MET A 126 5.34 -8.04 -19.05
C MET A 126 5.40 -8.75 -20.41
N PHE A 127 6.52 -9.41 -20.73
CA PHE A 127 6.69 -10.14 -21.99
C PHE A 127 6.33 -11.64 -21.89
N GLN A 128 6.07 -12.14 -20.68
CA GLN A 128 5.65 -13.52 -20.50
C GLN A 128 4.19 -13.72 -20.92
N GLU A 129 3.91 -14.89 -21.47
CA GLU A 129 2.58 -15.27 -21.92
C GLU A 129 1.59 -15.34 -20.75
N PHE A 130 0.44 -14.69 -20.93
CA PHE A 130 -0.68 -14.77 -20.00
C PHE A 130 -1.57 -15.95 -20.38
N VAL A 131 -1.60 -16.98 -19.54
CA VAL A 131 -2.34 -18.22 -19.72
C VAL A 131 -3.53 -18.22 -18.78
N VAL A 132 -4.72 -18.51 -19.31
CA VAL A 132 -5.94 -18.68 -18.52
C VAL A 132 -6.33 -20.16 -18.56
N PRO A 133 -6.42 -20.84 -17.41
CA PRO A 133 -6.86 -22.24 -17.37
C PRO A 133 -8.27 -22.41 -17.94
N LEU A 134 -8.53 -23.51 -18.65
CA LEU A 134 -9.84 -23.78 -19.28
C LEU A 134 -10.97 -23.95 -18.25
N GLN A 135 -10.64 -24.41 -17.05
CA GLN A 135 -11.61 -24.65 -15.97
C GLN A 135 -11.85 -23.40 -15.11
N ALA A 136 -10.98 -22.39 -15.20
CA ALA A 136 -11.10 -21.16 -14.42
C ALA A 136 -12.24 -20.27 -14.94
N ASP A 137 -12.87 -19.50 -14.06
CA ASP A 137 -13.83 -18.48 -14.49
C ASP A 137 -13.05 -17.29 -15.06
N ARG A 138 -13.10 -17.15 -16.39
CA ARG A 138 -12.32 -16.15 -17.13
C ARG A 138 -12.50 -14.73 -16.62
N ASN A 139 -13.71 -14.34 -16.24
CA ASN A 139 -13.99 -12.95 -15.86
C ASN A 139 -13.37 -12.64 -14.50
N TYR A 140 -13.61 -13.51 -13.50
CA TYR A 140 -13.02 -13.31 -12.18
C TYR A 140 -11.51 -13.52 -12.19
N PHE A 141 -11.00 -14.48 -12.96
CA PHE A 141 -9.57 -14.77 -13.05
C PHE A 141 -8.78 -13.56 -13.56
N ILE A 142 -9.29 -12.84 -14.57
CA ILE A 142 -8.62 -11.67 -15.14
C ILE A 142 -8.80 -10.43 -14.26
N HIS A 143 -10.02 -10.18 -13.76
CA HIS A 143 -10.34 -8.92 -13.09
C HIS A 143 -10.03 -8.92 -11.59
N ALA A 144 -10.11 -10.07 -10.90
CA ALA A 144 -9.90 -10.12 -9.45
C ALA A 144 -8.52 -9.56 -9.06
N PRO A 145 -7.38 -9.97 -9.66
CA PRO A 145 -6.08 -9.40 -9.31
C PRO A 145 -6.03 -7.87 -9.42
N ALA A 146 -6.61 -7.28 -10.47
CA ALA A 146 -6.64 -5.83 -10.63
C ALA A 146 -7.48 -5.14 -9.53
N ILE A 147 -8.63 -5.72 -9.17
CA ILE A 147 -9.47 -5.20 -8.09
C ILE A 147 -8.74 -5.29 -6.75
N VAL A 148 -8.08 -6.42 -6.46
CA VAL A 148 -7.33 -6.62 -5.22
C VAL A 148 -6.17 -5.63 -5.10
N PHE A 149 -5.44 -5.38 -6.19
CA PHE A 149 -4.38 -4.37 -6.24
C PHE A 149 -4.89 -2.96 -5.92
N ILE A 150 -6.06 -2.61 -6.45
CA ILE A 150 -6.69 -1.32 -6.11
C ILE A 150 -7.06 -1.30 -4.61
N LEU A 151 -7.65 -2.38 -4.09
CA LEU A 151 -8.02 -2.46 -2.67
C LEU A 151 -6.82 -2.35 -1.72
N SER A 152 -5.65 -2.88 -2.09
CA SER A 152 -4.44 -2.72 -1.29
C SER A 152 -3.84 -1.32 -1.34
N THR A 153 -4.01 -0.59 -2.45
CA THR A 153 -3.43 0.75 -2.63
C THR A 153 -4.34 1.85 -2.08
N LEU A 154 -5.66 1.66 -2.08
CA LEU A 154 -6.63 2.66 -1.59
C LEU A 154 -6.39 3.19 -0.15
N PRO A 155 -5.94 2.40 0.85
CA PRO A 155 -5.69 2.92 2.19
C PRO A 155 -4.65 4.05 2.23
N VAL A 156 -3.72 4.08 1.27
CA VAL A 156 -2.65 5.10 1.15
C VAL A 156 -3.22 6.51 1.09
N PHE A 157 -4.40 6.69 0.48
CA PHE A 157 -5.07 7.99 0.36
C PHE A 157 -5.47 8.62 1.69
N PHE A 158 -5.67 7.77 2.71
CA PHE A 158 -6.09 8.14 4.06
C PHE A 158 -4.90 8.30 5.02
N ILE A 159 -3.66 8.11 4.53
CA ILE A 159 -2.45 8.25 5.32
C ILE A 159 -1.75 9.57 4.95
N PRO A 160 -1.83 10.61 5.80
CA PRO A 160 -1.20 11.89 5.50
C PRO A 160 0.31 11.85 5.71
N ILE A 161 1.01 12.70 4.96
CA ILE A 161 2.44 12.91 5.01
C ILE A 161 2.72 14.39 5.20
N GLY A 162 2.92 14.78 6.46
CA GLY A 162 3.20 16.16 6.85
C GLY A 162 2.04 16.81 7.59
N PRO A 163 2.24 18.03 8.12
CA PRO A 163 1.20 18.77 8.86
C PRO A 163 -0.01 19.10 7.99
N GLN A 164 -1.17 19.34 8.61
CA GLN A 164 -2.40 19.70 7.88
C GLN A 164 -2.24 20.95 6.99
N THR A 165 -1.42 21.91 7.41
CA THR A 165 -1.01 23.07 6.62
C THR A 165 0.30 22.79 5.89
N GLY A 166 0.21 22.44 4.60
CA GLY A 166 1.37 22.26 3.72
C GLY A 166 1.97 20.84 3.67
N GLY A 167 1.36 19.89 4.37
CA GLY A 167 1.57 18.47 4.16
C GLY A 167 0.77 17.92 2.98
N ILE A 168 1.15 16.72 2.58
CA ILE A 168 0.62 15.97 1.45
C ILE A 168 -0.41 14.96 1.98
N TYR A 169 -1.66 15.05 1.54
CA TYR A 169 -2.69 14.07 1.89
C TYR A 169 -3.77 13.99 0.80
N GLY A 170 -4.30 12.79 0.58
CA GLY A 170 -5.31 12.56 -0.46
C GLY A 170 -6.70 13.01 -0.02
N VAL A 171 -7.26 12.35 1.00
CA VAL A 171 -8.61 12.62 1.52
C VAL A 171 -8.54 12.76 3.04
N TYR A 172 -9.20 13.80 3.57
CA TYR A 172 -9.32 14.03 5.01
C TYR A 172 -10.79 13.93 5.43
N THR A 173 -11.07 13.00 6.34
CA THR A 173 -12.41 12.78 6.92
C THR A 173 -12.41 12.86 8.45
N GLY A 174 -11.22 12.84 9.08
CA GLY A 174 -11.07 12.78 10.54
C GLY A 174 -11.18 11.38 11.15
N TYR A 175 -11.61 10.38 10.35
CA TYR A 175 -11.65 8.95 10.74
C TYR A 175 -10.72 8.09 9.86
N ASP A 176 -9.69 8.73 9.31
CA ASP A 176 -8.89 8.18 8.21
C ASP A 176 -8.19 6.87 8.58
N VAL A 177 -7.73 6.72 9.83
CA VAL A 177 -7.13 5.46 10.33
C VAL A 177 -8.12 4.30 10.32
N LEU A 178 -9.38 4.53 10.68
CA LEU A 178 -10.40 3.47 10.70
C LEU A 178 -10.81 3.07 9.28
N ILE A 179 -10.87 4.04 8.35
CA ILE A 179 -11.14 3.77 6.94
C ILE A 179 -9.99 2.97 6.34
N ALA A 180 -8.74 3.35 6.60
CA ALA A 180 -7.58 2.61 6.15
C ALA A 180 -7.59 1.16 6.66
N LEU A 181 -7.92 0.96 7.95
CA LEU A 181 -8.04 -0.38 8.54
C LEU A 181 -9.15 -1.21 7.87
N ALA A 182 -10.32 -0.62 7.61
CA ALA A 182 -11.43 -1.30 6.95
C ALA A 182 -11.06 -1.75 5.52
N LEU A 183 -10.40 -0.89 4.75
CA LEU A 183 -9.95 -1.21 3.39
C LEU A 183 -8.91 -2.34 3.38
N ILE A 184 -7.99 -2.34 4.35
CA ILE A 184 -7.00 -3.41 4.52
C ILE A 184 -7.65 -4.75 4.87
N THR A 185 -8.72 -4.76 5.67
CA THR A 185 -9.47 -6.00 5.93
C THR A 185 -10.22 -6.48 4.69
N LEU A 186 -10.70 -5.56 3.85
CA LEU A 186 -11.41 -5.91 2.62
C LEU A 186 -10.49 -6.55 1.57
N PHE A 187 -9.20 -6.18 1.54
CA PHE A 187 -8.19 -6.82 0.70
C PHE A 187 -8.16 -8.35 0.85
N ASN A 188 -8.38 -8.87 2.07
CA ASN A 188 -8.36 -10.29 2.36
C ASN A 188 -9.46 -11.07 1.63
N VAL A 189 -10.64 -10.45 1.49
CA VAL A 189 -11.74 -11.00 0.69
C VAL A 189 -11.32 -11.12 -0.79
N GLY A 190 -10.53 -10.15 -1.26
CA GLY A 190 -9.94 -10.17 -2.59
C GLY A 190 -9.08 -11.40 -2.88
N ILE A 191 -8.21 -11.79 -1.94
CA ILE A 191 -7.36 -12.98 -2.10
C ILE A 191 -8.20 -14.26 -2.18
N ILE A 192 -9.31 -14.32 -1.42
CA ILE A 192 -10.25 -15.46 -1.51
C ILE A 192 -10.88 -15.53 -2.91
N LEU A 193 -11.23 -14.40 -3.51
CA LEU A 193 -11.76 -14.34 -4.88
C LEU A 193 -10.74 -14.80 -5.92
N ILE A 194 -9.48 -14.41 -5.77
CA ILE A 194 -8.36 -14.86 -6.63
C ILE A 194 -8.22 -16.39 -6.57
N GLY A 195 -8.21 -16.96 -5.37
CA GLY A 195 -8.13 -18.40 -5.18
C GLY A 195 -9.34 -19.18 -5.71
N TRP A 196 -10.54 -18.63 -5.55
CA TRP A 196 -11.78 -19.24 -6.05
C TRP A 196 -11.85 -19.21 -7.59
N ALA A 197 -11.43 -18.11 -8.22
CA ALA A 197 -11.50 -17.95 -9.67
C ALA A 197 -10.69 -18.99 -10.45
N SER A 198 -9.60 -19.49 -9.85
CA SER A 198 -8.67 -20.46 -10.45
C SER A 198 -9.27 -21.87 -10.65
N ASN A 199 -10.33 -22.22 -9.91
CA ASN A 199 -11.03 -23.52 -10.01
C ASN A 199 -10.12 -24.78 -9.97
N ASP A 200 -9.02 -24.74 -9.21
CA ASP A 200 -8.19 -25.90 -8.91
C ASP A 200 -8.33 -26.35 -7.44
N ARG A 201 -8.28 -27.67 -7.20
CA ARG A 201 -8.49 -28.25 -5.87
C ARG A 201 -7.39 -27.88 -4.88
N PHE A 202 -6.13 -27.82 -5.32
CA PHE A 202 -4.99 -27.49 -4.46
C PHE A 202 -4.95 -25.99 -4.19
N THR A 203 -5.20 -25.16 -5.20
CA THR A 203 -5.35 -23.71 -5.05
C THR A 203 -6.46 -23.37 -4.06
N TYR A 204 -7.60 -24.06 -4.13
CA TYR A 204 -8.69 -23.87 -3.19
C TYR A 204 -8.30 -24.23 -1.74
N ILE A 205 -7.62 -25.37 -1.52
CA ILE A 205 -7.13 -25.76 -0.18
C ILE A 205 -6.15 -24.70 0.36
N GLY A 206 -5.26 -24.18 -0.47
CA GLY A 206 -4.35 -23.10 -0.08
C GLY A 206 -5.09 -21.83 0.32
N THR A 207 -6.10 -21.44 -0.45
CA THR A 207 -6.95 -20.28 -0.19
C THR A 207 -7.70 -20.40 1.13
N VAL A 208 -8.30 -21.57 1.41
CA VAL A 208 -9.01 -21.82 2.68
C VAL A 208 -8.07 -21.73 3.88
N ARG A 209 -6.84 -22.24 3.75
CA ARG A 209 -5.82 -22.12 4.82
C ARG A 209 -5.45 -20.67 5.08
N GLU A 210 -5.34 -19.86 4.03
CA GLU A 210 -5.08 -18.43 4.14
C GLU A 210 -6.25 -17.68 4.79
N ALA A 211 -7.48 -17.98 4.35
CA ALA A 211 -8.71 -17.42 4.92
C ALA A 211 -8.84 -17.72 6.43
N LEU A 212 -8.45 -18.93 6.87
CA LEU A 212 -8.43 -19.26 8.29
C LEU A 212 -7.45 -18.39 9.09
N LEU A 213 -6.27 -18.09 8.55
CA LEU A 213 -5.30 -17.21 9.20
C LEU A 213 -5.81 -15.78 9.29
N TYR A 214 -6.59 -15.32 8.31
CA TYR A 214 -7.17 -13.98 8.29
C TYR A 214 -8.01 -13.72 9.54
N THR A 215 -8.86 -14.69 9.92
CA THR A 215 -9.68 -14.59 11.13
C THR A 215 -8.84 -14.43 12.41
N GLY A 216 -7.64 -14.99 12.43
CA GLY A 216 -6.73 -14.90 13.57
C GLY A 216 -6.09 -13.53 13.70
N TYR A 217 -5.42 -13.05 12.64
CA TYR A 217 -4.67 -11.80 12.73
C TYR A 217 -5.55 -10.55 12.65
N GLU A 218 -6.73 -10.59 12.02
CA GLU A 218 -7.61 -9.42 11.91
C GLU A 218 -8.08 -8.96 13.28
N ALA A 219 -8.48 -9.89 14.15
CA ALA A 219 -8.86 -9.58 15.52
C ALA A 219 -7.70 -8.92 16.28
N VAL A 220 -6.49 -9.48 16.15
CA VAL A 220 -5.28 -8.94 16.80
C VAL A 220 -4.97 -7.54 16.27
N LEU A 221 -5.01 -7.35 14.96
CA LEU A 221 -4.76 -6.08 14.30
C LEU A 221 -5.75 -5.00 14.78
N ILE A 222 -7.06 -5.27 14.70
CA ILE A 222 -8.10 -4.32 15.09
C ILE A 222 -7.97 -3.96 16.57
N LEU A 223 -7.82 -4.94 17.46
CA LEU A 223 -7.70 -4.68 18.90
C LEU A 223 -6.41 -3.89 19.23
N SER A 224 -5.30 -4.15 18.52
CA SER A 224 -4.06 -3.37 18.71
C SER A 224 -4.22 -1.91 18.30
N VAL A 225 -4.94 -1.64 17.20
CA VAL A 225 -5.23 -0.27 16.75
C VAL A 225 -6.19 0.42 17.72
N VAL A 226 -7.27 -0.25 18.12
CA VAL A 226 -8.22 0.30 19.10
C VAL A 226 -7.52 0.62 20.42
N ALA A 227 -6.61 -0.24 20.89
CA ALA A 227 -5.83 0.02 22.09
C ALA A 227 -5.08 1.34 22.01
N ILE A 228 -4.31 1.58 20.95
CA ILE A 228 -3.53 2.82 20.85
C ILE A 228 -4.43 4.05 20.60
N LEU A 229 -5.50 3.91 19.82
CA LEU A 229 -6.46 5.00 19.56
C LEU A 229 -7.18 5.46 20.83
N LEU A 230 -7.42 4.57 21.80
CA LEU A 230 -8.04 4.95 23.08
C LEU A 230 -7.21 5.98 23.85
N ILE A 231 -5.88 5.83 23.83
CA ILE A 231 -4.92 6.76 24.45
C ILE A 231 -4.94 8.10 23.72
N TYR A 232 -4.91 8.07 22.37
CA TYR A 232 -4.93 9.29 21.57
C TYR A 232 -6.28 10.03 21.62
N GLY A 233 -7.38 9.31 21.89
CA GLY A 233 -8.73 9.88 21.98
C GLY A 233 -9.33 10.29 20.64
N THR A 234 -8.70 9.95 19.52
CA THR A 234 -9.10 10.35 18.17
C THR A 234 -8.60 9.36 17.13
N ALA A 235 -9.34 9.22 16.03
CA ALA A 235 -8.93 8.45 14.84
C ALA A 235 -8.29 9.33 13.74
N ASP A 236 -8.19 10.64 14.00
CA ASP A 236 -7.58 11.61 13.10
C ASP A 236 -6.04 11.48 13.09
N PRO A 237 -5.41 11.12 11.96
CA PRO A 237 -3.96 10.92 11.87
C PRO A 237 -3.15 12.17 12.20
N PHE A 238 -3.62 13.39 11.90
CA PHE A 238 -2.91 14.62 12.23
C PHE A 238 -2.85 14.84 13.73
N LYS A 239 -3.97 14.62 14.42
CA LYS A 239 -4.04 14.75 15.88
C LYS A 239 -3.20 13.67 16.57
N ILE A 240 -3.16 12.46 16.02
CA ILE A 240 -2.33 11.36 16.51
C ILE A 240 -0.84 11.75 16.49
N VAL A 241 -0.33 12.20 15.35
CA VAL A 241 1.10 12.57 15.23
C VAL A 241 1.42 13.77 16.11
N ASN A 242 0.54 14.78 16.18
CA ASN A 242 0.73 15.93 17.06
C ASN A 242 0.76 15.52 18.54
N TRP A 243 -0.12 14.60 18.96
CA TRP A 243 -0.13 14.06 20.31
C TRP A 243 1.21 13.37 20.64
N GLN A 244 1.71 12.54 19.73
CA GLN A 244 2.97 11.81 19.90
C GLN A 244 4.19 12.74 19.98
N VAL A 245 4.18 13.84 19.21
CA VAL A 245 5.25 14.86 19.25
C VAL A 245 5.25 15.62 20.57
N MET A 246 4.07 15.92 21.14
CA MET A 246 3.97 16.64 22.41
C MET A 246 4.24 15.77 23.64
N HIS A 247 3.96 14.47 23.56
CA HIS A 247 4.10 13.54 24.68
C HIS A 247 5.23 12.54 24.45
N LEU A 248 4.87 11.31 24.04
CA LEU A 248 5.79 10.22 23.81
C LEU A 248 5.35 9.43 22.56
N PRO A 249 6.31 8.80 21.85
CA PRO A 249 6.01 7.86 20.78
C PRO A 249 5.08 6.73 21.22
N GLY A 250 4.15 6.33 20.34
CA GLY A 250 3.17 5.28 20.65
C GLY A 250 3.80 3.94 21.05
N ILE A 251 4.98 3.61 20.50
CA ILE A 251 5.73 2.41 20.89
C ILE A 251 6.11 2.40 22.38
N ILE A 252 6.39 3.57 22.97
CA ILE A 252 6.74 3.69 24.38
C ILE A 252 5.49 3.69 25.25
N VAL A 253 4.43 4.35 24.80
CA VAL A 253 3.20 4.50 25.59
C VAL A 253 2.43 3.18 25.69
N ASN A 254 2.34 2.43 24.59
CA ASN A 254 1.72 1.10 24.60
C ASN A 254 2.56 0.10 23.78
N PRO A 255 3.63 -0.45 24.37
CA PRO A 255 4.50 -1.43 23.69
C PRO A 255 3.77 -2.74 23.38
N LEU A 256 2.74 -3.09 24.16
CA LEU A 256 1.94 -4.29 23.91
C LEU A 256 1.11 -4.13 22.64
N ALA A 257 0.46 -2.97 22.44
CA ALA A 257 -0.25 -2.69 21.20
C ALA A 257 0.71 -2.69 19.99
N PHE A 258 1.91 -2.13 20.15
CA PHE A 258 2.94 -2.16 19.11
C PHE A 258 3.34 -3.59 18.73
N LEU A 259 3.64 -4.45 19.71
CA LEU A 259 4.01 -5.85 19.47
C LEU A 259 2.86 -6.63 18.82
N GLY A 260 1.63 -6.41 19.27
CA GLY A 260 0.44 -7.00 18.66
C GLY A 260 0.28 -6.60 17.20
N PHE A 261 0.42 -5.30 16.90
CA PHE A 261 0.36 -4.76 15.54
C PHE A 261 1.49 -5.29 14.66
N LEU A 262 2.72 -5.35 15.17
CA LEU A 262 3.89 -5.85 14.46
C LEU A 262 3.72 -7.33 14.07
N ILE A 263 3.33 -8.19 15.03
CA ILE A 263 3.12 -9.61 14.75
C ILE A 263 1.92 -9.80 13.81
N ALA A 264 0.82 -9.06 14.03
CA ALA A 264 -0.32 -9.10 13.12
C ALA A 264 0.05 -8.68 11.70
N THR A 265 0.96 -7.72 11.53
CA THR A 265 1.47 -7.30 10.21
C THR A 265 2.28 -8.41 9.54
N LEU A 266 3.15 -9.11 10.28
CA LEU A 266 3.90 -10.26 9.74
C LEU A 266 2.94 -11.37 9.26
N MET A 267 1.91 -11.65 10.06
CA MET A 267 0.87 -12.63 9.71
C MET A 267 0.04 -12.19 8.49
N ALA A 268 -0.38 -10.93 8.48
CA ALA A 268 -1.24 -10.38 7.44
C ALA A 268 -0.58 -10.30 6.05
N THR A 269 0.75 -10.21 6.03
CA THR A 269 1.55 -10.12 4.80
C THR A 269 2.20 -11.44 4.42
N SER A 270 1.85 -12.53 5.13
CA SER A 270 2.41 -13.87 4.94
C SER A 270 3.94 -13.89 4.94
N ARG A 271 4.57 -13.04 5.76
CA ARG A 271 6.03 -12.99 5.90
C ARG A 271 6.48 -13.96 6.98
N PHE A 272 7.75 -14.37 6.91
CA PHE A 272 8.33 -15.25 7.91
C PHE A 272 8.12 -14.70 9.32
N PRO A 273 7.73 -15.56 10.28
CA PRO A 273 7.58 -17.02 10.20
C PRO A 273 6.21 -17.55 9.70
N PHE A 274 5.32 -16.70 9.19
CA PHE A 274 3.92 -17.00 8.83
C PHE A 274 3.68 -17.16 7.31
N GLU A 275 4.72 -17.50 6.55
CA GLU A 275 4.64 -17.75 5.11
C GLU A 275 3.99 -19.11 4.82
N ILE A 276 2.67 -19.17 4.95
CA ILE A 276 1.87 -20.39 4.81
C ILE A 276 1.39 -20.66 3.38
N PRO A 277 0.84 -19.67 2.62
CA PRO A 277 0.35 -19.92 1.27
C PRO A 277 1.48 -20.11 0.25
N GLU A 278 2.61 -19.41 0.40
CA GLU A 278 3.76 -19.43 -0.52
C GLU A 278 4.73 -20.61 -0.24
N ALA A 279 4.26 -21.63 0.50
CA ALA A 279 5.06 -22.77 0.90
C ALA A 279 5.28 -23.78 -0.24
N ASP A 280 6.45 -23.73 -0.88
CA ASP A 280 6.88 -24.69 -1.93
C ASP A 280 6.71 -26.16 -1.50
N THR A 281 6.98 -26.46 -0.24
CA THR A 281 6.96 -27.82 0.32
C THR A 281 5.56 -28.38 0.60
N GLU A 282 4.51 -27.56 0.48
CA GLU A 282 3.14 -27.96 0.82
C GLU A 282 2.15 -27.72 -0.33
N ILE A 283 1.93 -26.46 -0.71
CA ILE A 283 0.85 -26.07 -1.64
C ILE A 283 1.35 -25.23 -2.83
N VAL A 284 2.67 -25.24 -3.09
CA VAL A 284 3.41 -24.70 -4.26
C VAL A 284 3.26 -23.19 -4.54
N LEU A 285 2.12 -22.56 -4.27
CA LEU A 285 1.91 -21.11 -4.15
C LEU A 285 0.49 -20.73 -3.65
N GLY A 286 -0.29 -21.70 -3.15
CA GLY A 286 -1.63 -21.46 -2.60
C GLY A 286 -2.59 -20.84 -3.62
N PRO A 287 -3.25 -19.69 -3.33
CA PRO A 287 -4.21 -19.04 -4.24
C PRO A 287 -3.60 -18.54 -5.55
N TYR A 288 -2.27 -18.48 -5.65
CA TYR A 288 -1.56 -17.78 -6.71
C TYR A 288 -0.99 -18.72 -7.79
N THR A 289 -1.09 -20.04 -7.59
CA THR A 289 -0.43 -21.09 -8.40
C THR A 289 -0.78 -21.01 -9.89
N GLU A 290 -2.03 -20.70 -10.23
CA GLU A 290 -2.53 -20.75 -11.61
C GLU A 290 -2.20 -19.49 -12.43
N TYR A 291 -1.69 -18.43 -11.80
CA TYR A 291 -1.44 -17.16 -12.47
C TYR A 291 -0.11 -17.14 -13.21
N SER A 292 -0.10 -16.55 -14.42
CA SER A 292 1.12 -16.39 -15.23
C SER A 292 1.34 -14.94 -15.71
N GLY A 293 2.51 -14.69 -16.30
CA GLY A 293 2.83 -13.42 -16.94
C GLY A 293 2.79 -12.23 -15.99
N ILE A 294 2.24 -11.11 -16.48
CA ILE A 294 2.13 -9.87 -15.70
C ILE A 294 1.20 -10.02 -14.49
N VAL A 295 0.17 -10.86 -14.59
CA VAL A 295 -0.80 -11.07 -13.50
C VAL A 295 -0.15 -11.80 -12.34
N TYR A 296 0.72 -12.78 -12.63
CA TYR A 296 1.57 -13.39 -11.59
C TYR A 296 2.43 -12.34 -10.88
N GLY A 297 3.07 -11.45 -11.64
CA GLY A 297 3.86 -10.35 -11.07
C GLY A 297 3.04 -9.44 -10.16
N LEU A 298 1.80 -9.10 -10.54
CA LEU A 298 0.88 -8.31 -9.72
C LEU A 298 0.51 -9.05 -8.44
N VAL A 299 0.05 -10.29 -8.54
CA VAL A 299 -0.40 -11.07 -7.39
C VAL A 299 0.72 -11.31 -6.37
N MET A 300 1.94 -11.59 -6.83
CA MET A 300 3.11 -11.74 -5.95
C MET A 300 3.57 -10.43 -5.30
N THR A 301 3.26 -9.27 -5.90
CA THR A 301 3.63 -7.97 -5.33
C THR A 301 2.62 -7.43 -4.34
N MET A 302 1.36 -7.89 -4.37
CA MET A 302 0.31 -7.46 -3.43
C MET A 302 0.67 -7.70 -1.96
N SER A 303 1.37 -8.80 -1.64
CA SER A 303 1.81 -9.06 -0.25
C SER A 303 2.83 -8.03 0.23
N TYR A 304 3.72 -7.56 -0.65
CA TYR A 304 4.67 -6.49 -0.37
C TYR A 304 4.02 -5.11 -0.32
N GLU A 305 2.99 -4.89 -1.13
CA GLU A 305 2.22 -3.65 -1.11
C GLU A 305 1.43 -3.53 0.18
N LYS A 306 0.74 -4.59 0.61
CA LYS A 306 0.09 -4.65 1.92
C LYS A 306 1.10 -4.43 3.05
N LEU A 307 2.32 -4.97 2.92
CA LEU A 307 3.40 -4.70 3.88
C LEU A 307 3.77 -3.22 3.91
N TYR A 308 3.86 -2.56 2.76
CA TYR A 308 4.12 -1.12 2.67
C TYR A 308 3.04 -0.33 3.40
N VAL A 309 1.76 -0.57 3.10
CA VAL A 309 0.63 0.13 3.72
C VAL A 309 0.56 -0.10 5.24
N MET A 310 0.69 -1.35 5.68
CA MET A 310 0.74 -1.66 7.12
C MET A 310 1.93 -1.02 7.81
N SER A 311 3.07 -0.90 7.13
CA SER A 311 4.25 -0.22 7.67
C SER A 311 4.03 1.28 7.79
N LEU A 312 3.35 1.92 6.82
CA LEU A 312 2.95 3.32 6.91
C LEU A 312 2.03 3.55 8.12
N LEU A 313 1.02 2.69 8.31
CA LEU A 313 0.15 2.75 9.48
C LEU A 313 0.92 2.53 10.79
N MET A 314 1.85 1.59 10.83
CA MET A 314 2.67 1.36 12.03
C MET A 314 3.51 2.59 12.38
N VAL A 315 4.13 3.23 11.38
CA VAL A 315 4.91 4.45 11.58
C VAL A 315 4.03 5.59 12.09
N LEU A 316 2.83 5.74 11.50
CA LEU A 316 1.85 6.74 11.90
C LEU A 316 1.36 6.53 13.33
N LEU A 317 1.03 5.29 13.71
CA LEU A 317 0.46 4.97 15.02
C LEU A 317 1.49 4.86 16.13
N PHE A 318 2.74 4.46 15.85
CA PHE A 318 3.70 4.12 16.92
C PHE A 318 5.03 4.88 16.87
N LEU A 319 5.43 5.42 15.72
CA LEU A 319 6.78 5.97 15.50
C LEU A 319 6.77 7.47 15.14
N ASN A 320 5.84 8.25 15.69
CA ASN A 320 5.70 9.69 15.48
C ASN A 320 5.42 10.10 14.01
N GLY A 321 4.83 9.22 13.20
CA GLY A 321 4.49 9.52 11.80
C GLY A 321 5.62 10.21 11.03
N TRP A 322 5.30 11.33 10.38
CA TRP A 322 6.25 12.14 9.61
C TRP A 322 7.14 13.07 10.46
N ALA A 323 6.91 13.16 11.77
CA ALA A 323 7.67 14.07 12.61
C ALA A 323 9.13 13.61 12.75
N GLY A 324 10.06 14.52 12.48
CA GLY A 324 11.49 14.31 12.60
C GLY A 324 12.22 15.66 12.60
N PRO A 325 13.52 15.68 12.95
CA PRO A 325 14.32 16.88 12.90
C PRO A 325 14.24 17.53 11.51
N PRO A 326 13.97 18.84 11.40
CA PRO A 326 13.84 19.47 10.09
C PRO A 326 15.16 19.37 9.33
N ILE A 327 15.12 18.84 8.11
CA ILE A 327 16.28 18.79 7.24
C ILE A 327 16.39 20.14 6.53
N PRO A 328 17.49 20.90 6.72
CA PRO A 328 17.68 22.19 6.05
C PRO A 328 17.52 22.06 4.53
N TYR A 329 17.01 23.09 3.86
CA TYR A 329 16.79 23.18 2.40
C TYR A 329 15.65 22.35 1.80
N PHE A 330 15.14 21.32 2.50
CA PHE A 330 14.07 20.46 1.97
C PHE A 330 12.64 20.88 2.34
N GLY A 331 12.46 21.79 3.30
CA GLY A 331 11.14 22.33 3.67
C GLY A 331 10.12 21.22 4.00
N ALA A 332 8.93 21.30 3.39
CA ALA A 332 7.87 20.31 3.56
C ALA A 332 8.25 18.88 3.11
N LEU A 333 9.22 18.73 2.20
CA LEU A 333 9.70 17.42 1.76
C LEU A 333 10.45 16.67 2.88
N SER A 334 10.95 17.39 3.89
CA SER A 334 11.57 16.78 5.07
C SER A 334 10.62 15.80 5.77
N TYR A 335 9.32 16.09 5.80
CA TYR A 335 8.31 15.22 6.41
C TYR A 335 8.15 13.91 5.64
N ALA A 336 8.10 13.99 4.31
CA ALA A 336 8.03 12.82 3.44
C ALA A 336 9.27 11.94 3.54
N ILE A 337 10.47 12.55 3.62
CA ILE A 337 11.73 11.82 3.78
C ILE A 337 11.74 11.05 5.11
N TRP A 338 11.40 11.69 6.22
CA TRP A 338 11.36 11.00 7.53
C TRP A 338 10.32 9.90 7.59
N PHE A 339 9.12 10.15 7.06
CA PHE A 339 8.08 9.15 7.00
C PHE A 339 8.50 7.95 6.15
N GLY A 340 9.10 8.21 4.97
CA GLY A 340 9.68 7.20 4.10
C GLY A 340 10.77 6.39 4.80
N ILE A 341 11.78 7.04 5.38
CA ILE A 341 12.91 6.39 6.08
C ILE A 341 12.38 5.45 7.18
N LYS A 342 11.48 5.92 8.05
CA LYS A 342 10.90 5.09 9.11
C LYS A 342 10.13 3.90 8.54
N THR A 343 9.36 4.12 7.48
CA THR A 343 8.60 3.06 6.79
C THR A 343 9.55 2.01 6.20
N TYR A 344 10.61 2.44 5.53
CA TYR A 344 11.63 1.53 5.00
C TYR A 344 12.35 0.76 6.10
N ILE A 345 12.70 1.40 7.22
CA ILE A 345 13.31 0.71 8.37
C ILE A 345 12.40 -0.38 8.89
N VAL A 346 11.11 -0.07 9.08
CA VAL A 346 10.10 -1.04 9.47
C VAL A 346 10.04 -2.20 8.48
N MET A 347 9.88 -1.93 7.18
CA MET A 347 9.81 -2.98 6.17
C MET A 347 11.08 -3.84 6.14
N MET A 348 12.26 -3.21 6.27
CA MET A 348 13.55 -3.91 6.32
C MET A 348 13.64 -4.86 7.51
N ILE A 349 13.15 -4.45 8.70
CA ILE A 349 13.07 -5.31 9.89
C ILE A 349 12.12 -6.49 9.64
N MET A 350 10.96 -6.22 9.04
CA MET A 350 9.92 -7.23 8.79
C MET A 350 10.35 -8.26 7.75
N VAL A 351 11.12 -7.86 6.75
CA VAL A 351 11.69 -8.75 5.73
C VAL A 351 12.90 -9.51 6.26
N PHE A 352 13.67 -8.92 7.18
CA PHE A 352 14.81 -9.58 7.80
C PHE A 352 14.43 -10.86 8.56
N THR A 353 13.19 -10.96 9.07
CA THR A 353 12.70 -12.15 9.78
C THR A 353 12.85 -13.43 8.96
N ARG A 354 12.76 -13.36 7.62
CA ARG A 354 12.97 -14.49 6.69
C ARG A 354 14.35 -15.14 6.84
N SER A 355 15.35 -14.34 7.17
CA SER A 355 16.72 -14.82 7.28
C SER A 355 17.01 -15.47 8.64
N VAL A 356 16.15 -15.26 9.64
CA VAL A 356 16.38 -15.62 11.04
C VAL A 356 15.47 -16.75 11.52
N TYR A 357 14.20 -16.71 11.15
CA TYR A 357 13.18 -17.61 11.71
C TYR A 357 12.81 -18.76 10.77
N GLY A 358 12.54 -19.92 11.36
CA GLY A 358 11.86 -21.03 10.68
C GLY A 358 10.36 -20.76 10.54
N ARG A 359 9.70 -21.52 9.66
CA ARG A 359 8.26 -21.39 9.39
C ARG A 359 7.40 -22.04 10.49
N TYR A 360 6.30 -21.39 10.85
CA TYR A 360 5.24 -21.99 11.65
C TYR A 360 4.26 -22.80 10.81
N ARG A 361 3.79 -23.92 11.37
CA ARG A 361 2.68 -24.67 10.79
C ARG A 361 1.36 -23.86 10.95
N PRO A 362 0.39 -23.94 10.01
CA PRO A 362 -0.84 -23.13 10.10
C PRO A 362 -1.61 -23.28 11.40
N ASP A 363 -1.74 -24.50 11.89
CA ASP A 363 -2.40 -24.81 13.15
C ASP A 363 -1.70 -24.18 14.36
N GLN A 364 -0.37 -24.06 14.33
CA GLN A 364 0.39 -23.35 15.36
C GLN A 364 0.19 -21.83 15.29
N ALA A 365 0.24 -21.26 14.08
CA ALA A 365 0.04 -19.84 13.84
C ALA A 365 -1.38 -19.40 14.24
N LEU A 366 -2.40 -20.19 13.89
CA LEU A 366 -3.79 -19.92 14.25
C LEU A 366 -4.01 -20.04 15.76
N LYS A 367 -3.48 -21.10 16.40
CA LYS A 367 -3.55 -21.27 17.86
C LYS A 367 -2.90 -20.08 18.57
N MET A 368 -1.72 -19.67 18.15
CA MET A 368 -1.01 -18.52 18.73
C MET A 368 -1.82 -17.23 18.62
N SER A 369 -2.53 -17.03 17.50
CA SER A 369 -3.41 -15.86 17.30
C SER A 369 -4.52 -15.80 18.33
N TRP A 370 -5.24 -16.92 18.51
CA TRP A 370 -6.40 -16.99 19.39
C TRP A 370 -6.06 -17.10 20.88
N THR A 371 -4.84 -17.55 21.24
CA THR A 371 -4.44 -17.65 22.64
C THR A 371 -3.52 -16.51 23.06
N SER A 372 -2.29 -16.50 22.54
CA SER A 372 -1.21 -15.66 23.08
C SER A 372 -1.31 -14.23 22.56
N LEU A 373 -1.57 -14.05 21.26
CA LEU A 373 -1.68 -12.72 20.67
C LEU A 373 -2.97 -12.03 21.13
N LEU A 374 -4.10 -12.75 21.16
CA LEU A 374 -5.34 -12.20 21.69
C LEU A 374 -5.18 -11.76 23.16
N GLY A 375 -4.52 -12.57 23.99
CA GLY A 375 -4.17 -12.19 25.37
C GLY A 375 -3.27 -10.95 25.46
N LEU A 376 -2.31 -10.82 24.52
CA LEU A 376 -1.40 -9.67 24.46
C LEU A 376 -2.13 -8.38 24.08
N VAL A 377 -3.01 -8.39 23.08
CA VAL A 377 -3.76 -7.18 22.69
C VAL A 377 -4.90 -6.84 23.65
N THR A 378 -5.49 -7.81 24.34
CA THR A 378 -6.44 -7.49 25.43
C THR A 378 -5.73 -6.85 26.61
N ALA A 379 -4.54 -7.33 26.99
CA ALA A 379 -3.70 -6.64 27.97
C ALA A 379 -3.31 -5.22 27.50
N ALA A 380 -3.02 -5.04 26.20
CA ALA A 380 -2.76 -3.72 25.63
C ALA A 380 -3.98 -2.78 25.74
N LEU A 381 -5.20 -3.28 25.52
CA LEU A 381 -6.44 -2.52 25.68
C LEU A 381 -6.66 -2.10 27.13
N ILE A 382 -6.47 -3.02 28.08
CA ILE A 382 -6.60 -2.72 29.51
C ILE A 382 -5.58 -1.65 29.92
N LEU A 383 -4.33 -1.78 29.47
CA LEU A 383 -3.29 -0.79 29.73
C LEU A 383 -3.70 0.59 29.20
N SER A 384 -4.23 0.67 27.99
CA SER A 384 -4.73 1.93 27.43
C SER A 384 -5.87 2.55 28.22
N LEU A 385 -6.79 1.73 28.74
CA LEU A 385 -7.89 2.21 29.58
C LEU A 385 -7.37 2.77 30.91
N ILE A 386 -6.40 2.09 31.54
CA ILE A 386 -5.78 2.57 32.77
C ILE A 386 -5.08 3.91 32.54
N ILE A 387 -4.26 4.03 31.48
CA ILE A 387 -3.54 5.26 31.15
C ILE A 387 -4.51 6.42 30.89
N LYS A 388 -5.68 6.15 30.29
CA LYS A 388 -6.69 7.18 30.00
C LYS A 388 -7.46 7.65 31.24
N LEU A 389 -7.59 6.79 32.24
CA LEU A 389 -8.29 7.10 33.49
C LEU A 389 -7.41 7.86 34.49
N LEU A 390 -6.09 7.73 34.36
CA LEU A 390 -5.07 8.51 35.07
C LEU A 390 -4.89 9.87 34.40
#